data_AF-A0A833RUE9-F1
#
_entry.id   AF-A0A833RUE9-F1
#
_cell.length_a   1.000
_cell.length_b   1.000
_cell.length_c   1.000
_cell.angle_alpha   90.00
_cell.angle_beta   90.00
_cell.angle_gamma   90.00
#
_symmetry.space_group_name_H-M   'P 1'
#
loop_
_entity.id
_entity.type
_entity.pdbx_description
1 polymer ?
#
loop_
_entity_poly.entity_id
_entity_poly.type
_entity_poly.pdbx_seq_one_letter_code
_entity_poly.pdbx_strand_id
1 'polypeptide(L)'
;MKCQKKSSCTIASSRPLQFLLGLFIASLLIWVSSKNRPTSSNAWIPGVPVRGGSTEGTTTATVSNDRLLDGLLLPDFDEQSCLSRYQSMLYRKASSYALSSYLISKLRTYEQLHKKCGPNTPLFQKSLQQLKSNHSTDQLECNYVLWSPLGGIGNRMLSLVSTFLYALLTNRVMLIQQAADISDLFCEPFPGSTWYIPPDFPIKNLEGYNIHSQNSYGYMVSHNLINDDPNSPPSALPPFVYVHLRYNYAQKDLHTRFFCESDQEVINKINWVLLKSDNYFVPGLFMIPKYEQELERMFPLKETVFHHLGRYLLHPSNSVWGLVMRFHNSYLAKTKERIGIQARIFLWAPISIDELYKQIVACTQQELILPEINPKQSLVPNEATTSAVLVASLHADFYERLKDMYYTHTTTTGEIISVYQPSHEEKQQFEQQLHNQKALAEIWLLSFSDVLVTTAASTFGYVSYSLAGIKPWFLVSSKDQKAPDPPCHRAVTIDVCFHSPPNLNCKTRSKADTGKLVRHVRHCEDFEDGVKLFD
;
A
#
# COMPACT_ATOMS: atom_id res chain seq x y z
N MET A 1 -54.80 -18.16 22.71
CA MET A 1 -54.79 -19.14 23.83
C MET A 1 -53.43 -19.11 24.50
N LYS A 2 -53.38 -18.75 25.79
CA LYS A 2 -52.22 -18.94 26.68
C LYS A 2 -52.24 -20.39 27.18
N CYS A 3 -51.07 -21.03 27.28
CA CYS A 3 -50.65 -21.76 28.49
C CYS A 3 -49.18 -22.20 28.42
N GLN A 4 -48.50 -22.04 29.55
CA GLN A 4 -47.08 -22.28 29.82
C GLN A 4 -46.78 -23.74 30.22
N LYS A 5 -45.52 -24.18 30.02
CA LYS A 5 -44.63 -24.88 30.99
C LYS A 5 -43.30 -25.22 30.28
N LYS A 6 -42.18 -24.58 30.64
CA LYS A 6 -41.14 -25.01 31.60
C LYS A 6 -40.46 -26.35 31.26
N SER A 7 -39.22 -26.27 30.77
CA SER A 7 -38.12 -27.16 31.17
C SER A 7 -36.78 -26.44 31.02
N SER A 8 -35.98 -26.54 32.07
CA SER A 8 -34.68 -25.92 32.29
C SER A 8 -33.58 -26.83 31.76
N CYS A 9 -32.56 -26.28 31.10
CA CYS A 9 -31.32 -26.99 30.81
C CYS A 9 -30.16 -26.22 31.45
N THR A 10 -29.63 -26.80 32.52
CA THR A 10 -28.51 -26.29 33.33
C THR A 10 -27.22 -26.87 32.76
N ILE A 11 -26.31 -26.02 32.28
CA ILE A 11 -24.96 -26.41 31.85
C ILE A 11 -24.05 -26.43 33.08
N ALA A 12 -23.39 -27.56 33.28
CA ALA A 12 -22.51 -27.85 34.40
C ALA A 12 -21.21 -27.04 34.33
N SER A 13 -20.88 -26.38 35.44
CA SER A 13 -19.59 -25.74 35.69
C SER A 13 -18.61 -26.73 36.33
N SER A 14 -17.40 -26.81 35.77
CA SER A 14 -16.29 -27.60 36.29
C SER A 14 -15.60 -26.89 37.46
N ARG A 15 -15.35 -27.63 38.55
CA ARG A 15 -14.58 -27.20 39.74
C ARG A 15 -13.07 -27.18 39.48
N PRO A 16 -12.29 -26.34 40.20
CA PRO A 16 -10.83 -26.40 40.21
C PRO A 16 -10.32 -27.35 41.31
N LEU A 17 -9.15 -27.94 41.11
CA LEU A 17 -8.42 -28.75 42.09
C LEU A 17 -7.10 -28.04 42.47
N GLN A 18 -6.86 -27.91 43.78
CA GLN A 18 -5.65 -27.36 44.40
C GLN A 18 -4.60 -28.46 44.71
N PHE A 19 -3.39 -28.01 45.07
CA PHE A 19 -2.21 -28.69 45.70
C PHE A 19 -1.25 -29.39 44.72
N LEU A 20 0.10 -29.26 44.74
CA LEU A 20 1.14 -28.78 45.69
C LEU A 20 2.31 -28.15 44.89
N LEU A 21 2.90 -27.01 45.29
CA LEU A 21 4.01 -26.80 46.24
C LEU A 21 5.41 -27.18 45.71
N GLY A 22 6.29 -26.18 45.59
CA GLY A 22 7.72 -26.32 45.27
C GLY A 22 8.42 -24.97 45.25
N LEU A 23 8.78 -24.48 46.44
CA LEU A 23 9.56 -23.26 46.71
C LEU A 23 10.92 -23.25 46.00
N PHE A 24 11.40 -22.07 45.58
CA PHE A 24 12.70 -21.50 46.00
C PHE A 24 12.77 -20.00 45.65
N ILE A 25 12.98 -19.18 46.67
CA ILE A 25 13.21 -17.73 46.64
C ILE A 25 14.62 -17.45 47.20
N ALA A 26 15.22 -16.35 46.72
CA ALA A 26 16.38 -15.59 47.25
C ALA A 26 17.79 -16.17 46.95
N SER A 27 18.82 -15.39 46.58
CA SER A 27 19.02 -13.93 46.57
C SER A 27 20.38 -13.53 45.94
N LEU A 28 20.39 -12.34 45.32
CA LEU A 28 21.42 -11.27 45.28
C LEU A 28 22.90 -11.51 44.86
N LEU A 29 23.26 -10.77 43.79
CA LEU A 29 24.35 -9.78 43.62
C LEU A 29 25.78 -10.08 44.10
N ILE A 30 26.74 -10.11 43.15
CA ILE A 30 27.99 -9.31 43.21
C ILE A 30 28.37 -8.80 41.81
N TRP A 31 28.63 -7.49 41.76
CA TRP A 31 29.10 -6.68 40.64
C TRP A 31 30.63 -6.54 40.76
N VAL A 32 31.42 -6.87 39.74
CA VAL A 32 32.79 -6.31 39.58
C VAL A 32 33.08 -6.08 38.10
N SER A 33 33.27 -4.82 37.78
CA SER A 33 33.80 -4.24 36.55
C SER A 33 35.18 -4.79 36.16
N SER A 34 35.42 -5.04 34.87
CA SER A 34 36.65 -4.53 34.26
C SER A 34 36.49 -4.33 32.75
N LYS A 35 36.94 -3.16 32.31
CA LYS A 35 37.04 -2.67 30.94
C LYS A 35 38.05 -3.51 30.16
N ASN A 36 37.81 -3.73 28.86
CA ASN A 36 38.75 -3.32 27.82
C ASN A 36 38.16 -3.51 26.40
N ARG A 37 38.13 -2.41 25.65
CA ARG A 37 38.03 -2.37 24.18
C ARG A 37 39.32 -2.92 23.56
N PRO A 38 39.25 -3.32 22.28
CA PRO A 38 40.23 -2.82 21.33
C PRO A 38 39.55 -2.11 20.15
N THR A 39 40.04 -0.90 19.90
CA THR A 39 39.91 -0.12 18.69
C THR A 39 40.65 -0.79 17.54
N SER A 40 40.01 -0.97 16.38
CA SER A 40 40.70 -1.29 15.14
C SER A 40 41.22 0.00 14.48
N SER A 41 42.48 -0.07 14.12
CA SER A 41 43.34 0.97 13.59
C SER A 41 43.11 1.22 12.10
N ASN A 42 43.06 2.51 11.74
CA ASN A 42 43.32 2.97 10.37
C ASN A 42 44.79 2.71 10.04
N ALA A 43 45.04 1.96 8.97
CA ALA A 43 46.36 1.85 8.35
C ALA A 43 46.26 2.27 6.87
N TRP A 44 46.89 3.39 6.56
CA TRP A 44 47.17 3.93 5.24
C TRP A 44 48.66 3.74 4.98
N ILE A 45 49.10 3.08 3.89
CA ILE A 45 50.31 3.41 3.11
C ILE A 45 50.20 2.76 1.69
N PRO A 46 51.06 3.08 0.68
CA PRO A 46 50.79 3.96 -0.45
C PRO A 46 50.82 3.24 -1.84
N GLY A 47 50.54 3.99 -2.90
CA GLY A 47 50.36 3.49 -4.27
C GLY A 47 51.60 2.99 -5.02
N VAL A 48 51.34 2.21 -6.07
CA VAL A 48 52.24 1.84 -7.17
C VAL A 48 51.43 1.94 -8.48
N PRO A 49 51.95 2.55 -9.57
CA PRO A 49 51.22 2.71 -10.83
C PRO A 49 51.48 1.53 -11.77
N VAL A 50 50.44 0.99 -12.41
CA VAL A 50 50.59 0.14 -13.60
C VAL A 50 49.54 0.52 -14.66
N ARG A 51 50.02 0.52 -15.90
CA ARG A 51 49.52 1.13 -17.11
C ARG A 51 48.67 0.13 -17.92
N GLY A 52 47.53 0.59 -18.45
CA GLY A 52 46.94 0.22 -19.74
C GLY A 52 46.54 -1.24 -20.01
N GLY A 53 45.23 -1.49 -20.08
CA GLY A 53 44.65 -2.68 -20.70
C GLY A 53 43.15 -2.50 -20.90
N SER A 54 42.74 -2.29 -22.16
CA SER A 54 41.37 -2.19 -22.62
C SER A 54 40.65 -3.54 -22.58
N THR A 55 39.54 -3.63 -21.87
CA THR A 55 38.52 -4.67 -22.07
C THR A 55 37.13 -4.13 -21.76
N GLU A 56 36.19 -4.58 -22.56
CA GLU A 56 34.79 -4.14 -22.70
C GLU A 56 34.05 -4.10 -21.35
N GLY A 57 33.39 -2.97 -21.11
CA GLY A 57 32.61 -2.75 -19.89
C GLY A 57 31.30 -3.51 -19.93
N THR A 58 31.29 -4.71 -19.35
CA THR A 58 30.07 -5.28 -18.77
C THR A 58 29.65 -4.35 -17.63
N THR A 59 28.61 -3.55 -17.84
CA THR A 59 28.01 -2.74 -16.79
C THR A 59 27.36 -3.67 -15.77
N THR A 60 28.14 -4.12 -14.78
CA THR A 60 27.59 -4.49 -13.48
C THR A 60 26.85 -3.28 -12.96
N ALA A 61 25.52 -3.36 -12.88
CA ALA A 61 24.71 -2.34 -12.26
C ALA A 61 25.19 -2.17 -10.81
N THR A 62 26.03 -1.18 -10.57
CA THR A 62 26.41 -0.75 -9.23
C THR A 62 25.13 -0.42 -8.49
N VAL A 63 24.88 -1.10 -7.37
CA VAL A 63 23.80 -0.76 -6.44
C VAL A 63 23.97 0.73 -6.12
N SER A 64 23.10 1.57 -6.68
CA SER A 64 23.09 2.99 -6.38
C SER A 64 22.75 3.14 -4.90
N ASN A 65 23.75 3.50 -4.09
CA ASN A 65 23.59 3.80 -2.66
C ASN A 65 22.91 5.17 -2.46
N ASP A 66 21.90 5.50 -3.28
CA ASP A 66 21.10 6.69 -3.08
C ASP A 66 20.00 6.51 -2.03
N ARG A 67 20.38 6.81 -0.78
CA ARG A 67 19.50 6.71 0.39
C ARG A 67 18.34 7.66 0.39
N LEU A 68 18.38 8.68 -0.46
CA LEU A 68 17.33 9.69 -0.55
C LEU A 68 16.42 9.46 -1.75
N LEU A 69 16.62 8.37 -2.51
CA LEU A 69 15.81 7.98 -3.66
C LEU A 69 15.67 9.15 -4.67
N ASP A 70 16.80 9.64 -5.17
CA ASP A 70 16.95 10.76 -6.10
C ASP A 70 16.32 12.06 -5.57
N GLY A 71 16.43 12.28 -4.26
CA GLY A 71 15.90 13.45 -3.57
C GLY A 71 14.42 13.36 -3.17
N LEU A 72 13.75 12.21 -3.37
CA LEU A 72 12.40 11.96 -2.88
C LEU A 72 12.30 12.14 -1.36
N LEU A 73 13.32 11.67 -0.62
CA LEU A 73 13.36 11.72 0.84
C LEU A 73 14.31 12.83 1.35
N LEU A 74 13.99 13.38 2.52
CA LEU A 74 14.91 14.25 3.27
C LEU A 74 15.76 13.44 4.25
N PRO A 75 16.99 13.89 4.57
CA PRO A 75 17.85 13.27 5.58
C PRO A 75 17.47 13.65 7.03
N ASP A 76 16.34 14.35 7.23
CA ASP A 76 16.00 15.04 8.50
C ASP A 76 15.37 14.12 9.57
N PHE A 77 15.20 12.83 9.28
CA PHE A 77 14.68 11.85 10.24
C PHE A 77 15.78 11.15 11.01
N ASP A 78 15.52 10.87 12.29
CA ASP A 78 16.34 9.96 13.08
C ASP A 78 16.30 8.53 12.50
N GLU A 79 17.45 8.04 12.03
CA GLU A 79 17.56 6.74 11.36
C GLU A 79 17.14 5.59 12.28
N GLN A 80 17.38 5.71 13.59
CA GLN A 80 17.06 4.65 14.55
C GLN A 80 15.54 4.54 14.80
N SER A 81 14.80 5.65 14.76
CA SER A 81 13.35 5.64 14.89
C SER A 81 12.62 4.96 13.72
N CYS A 82 13.23 4.93 12.53
CA CYS A 82 12.65 4.33 11.33
C CYS A 82 13.74 3.82 10.37
N LEU A 83 14.20 2.60 10.62
CA LEU A 83 15.29 1.98 9.86
C LEU A 83 14.92 1.80 8.38
N SER A 84 13.67 1.45 8.08
CA SER A 84 13.20 1.17 6.72
C SER A 84 13.32 2.37 5.78
N ARG A 85 13.28 3.60 6.31
CA ARG A 85 13.31 4.84 5.53
C ARG A 85 14.53 4.93 4.64
N TYR A 86 15.71 4.65 5.20
CA TYR A 86 16.97 4.76 4.47
C TYR A 86 17.61 3.40 4.17
N GLN A 87 17.16 2.30 4.78
CA GLN A 87 17.71 0.98 4.51
C GLN A 87 16.97 0.24 3.39
N SER A 88 15.72 0.60 3.07
CA SER A 88 14.90 -0.16 2.12
C SER A 88 15.49 -0.25 0.71
N MET A 89 16.23 0.77 0.29
CA MET A 89 17.02 0.79 -0.94
C MET A 89 18.00 -0.38 -1.06
N LEU A 90 18.54 -0.89 0.06
CA LEU A 90 19.59 -1.93 0.06
C LEU A 90 19.05 -3.29 -0.42
N TYR A 91 17.72 -3.40 -0.45
CA TYR A 91 16.98 -4.60 -0.80
C TYR A 91 16.30 -4.47 -2.17
N ARG A 92 16.47 -3.34 -2.87
CA ARG A 92 15.83 -3.05 -4.15
C ARG A 92 16.86 -2.77 -5.23
N LYS A 93 16.51 -3.06 -6.47
CA LYS A 93 17.19 -2.49 -7.63
C LYS A 93 16.88 -0.99 -7.71
N ALA A 94 17.80 -0.21 -8.28
CA ALA A 94 17.55 1.19 -8.57
C ALA A 94 16.33 1.31 -9.50
N SER A 95 15.43 2.25 -9.21
CA SER A 95 14.25 2.46 -10.04
C SER A 95 14.65 3.08 -11.37
N SER A 96 14.06 2.59 -12.46
CA SER A 96 14.21 3.19 -13.80
C SER A 96 13.28 4.38 -14.04
N TYR A 97 12.36 4.67 -13.11
CA TYR A 97 11.38 5.75 -13.26
C TYR A 97 11.94 7.03 -12.65
N ALA A 98 12.28 7.98 -13.51
CA ALA A 98 12.80 9.28 -13.09
C ALA A 98 11.77 10.06 -12.26
N LEU A 99 12.25 10.76 -11.24
CA LEU A 99 11.47 11.73 -10.48
C LEU A 99 11.49 13.08 -11.19
N SER A 100 10.34 13.75 -11.24
CA SER A 100 10.30 15.14 -11.69
C SER A 100 10.82 16.05 -10.57
N SER A 101 11.64 17.03 -10.95
CA SER A 101 12.08 18.08 -10.01
C SER A 101 10.90 18.86 -9.43
N TYR A 102 9.80 18.96 -10.18
CA TYR A 102 8.56 19.60 -9.74
C TYR A 102 7.91 18.83 -8.60
N LEU A 103 7.78 17.49 -8.70
CA LEU A 103 7.26 16.67 -7.60
C LEU A 103 8.12 16.80 -6.35
N ILE A 104 9.45 16.76 -6.49
CA ILE A 104 10.37 16.95 -5.36
C ILE A 104 10.09 18.29 -4.69
N SER A 105 10.05 19.39 -5.46
CA SER A 105 9.73 20.72 -4.93
C SER A 105 8.35 20.76 -4.26
N LYS A 106 7.34 20.11 -4.84
CA LYS A 106 5.98 20.04 -4.29
C LYS A 106 5.96 19.34 -2.94
N LEU A 107 6.69 18.23 -2.79
CA LEU A 107 6.81 17.51 -1.52
C LEU A 107 7.52 18.35 -0.45
N ARG A 108 8.59 19.07 -0.82
CA ARG A 108 9.26 20.01 0.10
C ARG A 108 8.33 21.13 0.57
N THR A 109 7.54 21.72 -0.33
CA THR A 109 6.51 22.71 0.04
C THR A 109 5.44 22.11 0.92
N TYR A 110 5.00 20.88 0.65
CA TYR A 110 4.02 20.18 1.47
C TYR A 110 4.54 19.91 2.89
N GLU A 111 5.80 19.50 3.05
CA GLU A 111 6.42 19.28 4.37
C GLU A 111 6.45 20.58 5.19
N GLN A 112 6.73 21.72 4.55
CA GLN A 112 6.66 23.04 5.20
C GLN A 112 5.23 23.39 5.60
N LEU A 113 4.24 23.13 4.74
CA LEU A 113 2.82 23.30 5.06
C LEU A 113 2.43 22.44 6.26
N HIS A 114 2.82 21.16 6.26
CA HIS A 114 2.48 20.22 7.33
C HIS A 114 3.14 20.62 8.65
N LYS A 115 4.39 21.06 8.65
CA LYS A 115 5.07 21.60 9.83
C LYS A 115 4.41 22.87 10.37
N LYS A 116 3.87 23.72 9.50
CA LYS A 116 3.19 24.97 9.85
C LYS A 116 1.77 24.76 10.38
N CYS A 117 1.01 23.86 9.76
CA CYS A 117 -0.43 23.69 9.95
C CYS A 117 -0.82 22.35 10.61
N GLY A 118 0.14 21.47 10.89
CA GLY A 118 -0.08 20.14 11.44
C GLY A 118 -0.45 20.15 12.93
N PRO A 119 -0.75 18.97 13.50
CA PRO A 119 -1.12 18.82 14.90
C PRO A 119 -0.10 19.48 15.84
N ASN A 120 -0.59 19.96 16.99
CA ASN A 120 0.20 20.67 18.02
C ASN A 120 0.72 22.06 17.63
N THR A 121 0.32 22.62 16.47
CA THR A 121 0.66 23.99 16.07
C THR A 121 -0.43 25.01 16.47
N PRO A 122 -0.09 26.30 16.63
CA PRO A 122 -1.09 27.35 16.88
C PRO A 122 -2.15 27.47 15.78
N LEU A 123 -1.75 27.30 14.52
CA LEU A 123 -2.68 27.36 13.38
C LEU A 123 -3.64 26.17 13.34
N PHE A 124 -3.18 24.98 13.73
CA PHE A 124 -4.05 23.82 13.91
C PHE A 124 -5.07 24.05 15.03
N GLN A 125 -4.65 24.61 16.18
CA GLN A 125 -5.57 24.96 17.26
C GLN A 125 -6.64 25.96 16.83
N LYS A 126 -6.25 27.00 16.06
CA LYS A 126 -7.20 27.95 15.46
C LYS A 126 -8.19 27.24 14.52
N SER A 127 -7.71 26.30 13.72
CA SER A 127 -8.55 25.54 12.79
C SER A 127 -9.50 24.57 13.52
N LEU A 128 -9.09 24.00 14.66
CA LEU A 128 -9.97 23.21 15.52
C LEU A 128 -11.07 24.06 16.18
N GLN A 129 -10.79 25.32 16.49
CA GLN A 129 -11.83 26.25 16.97
C GLN A 129 -12.84 26.55 15.86
N GLN A 130 -12.38 26.77 14.63
CA GLN A 130 -13.26 26.96 13.48
C GLN A 130 -14.08 25.70 13.16
N LEU A 131 -13.53 24.50 13.33
CA LEU A 131 -14.27 23.25 13.12
C LEU A 131 -15.52 23.14 14.02
N LYS A 132 -15.49 23.78 15.20
CA LYS A 132 -16.63 23.84 16.13
C LYS A 132 -17.65 24.92 15.77
N SER A 133 -17.37 25.75 14.77
CA SER A 133 -18.31 26.75 14.23
C SER A 133 -19.31 26.09 13.26
N ASN A 134 -20.27 26.87 12.76
CA ASN A 134 -21.30 26.38 11.83
C ASN A 134 -20.96 26.57 10.35
N HIS A 135 -19.83 27.20 10.01
CA HIS A 135 -19.51 27.54 8.62
C HIS A 135 -18.01 27.47 8.32
N SER A 136 -17.67 27.32 7.04
CA SER A 136 -16.31 27.48 6.54
C SER A 136 -15.92 28.96 6.39
N THR A 137 -14.62 29.23 6.29
CA THR A 137 -14.07 30.58 6.24
C THR A 137 -12.81 30.65 5.36
N ASP A 138 -12.61 31.78 4.71
CA ASP A 138 -11.40 32.16 3.99
C ASP A 138 -10.32 32.77 4.90
N GLN A 139 -10.64 33.06 6.16
CA GLN A 139 -9.70 33.65 7.13
C GLN A 139 -8.69 32.65 7.71
N LEU A 140 -8.78 31.37 7.32
CA LEU A 140 -7.85 30.33 7.70
C LEU A 140 -6.79 30.12 6.63
N GLU A 141 -5.54 30.03 7.06
CA GLU A 141 -4.40 29.68 6.21
C GLU A 141 -4.30 28.17 5.95
N CYS A 142 -4.97 27.35 6.75
CA CYS A 142 -4.83 25.89 6.77
C CYS A 142 -6.18 25.23 6.46
N ASN A 143 -6.17 24.34 5.48
CA ASN A 143 -7.29 23.45 5.15
C ASN A 143 -6.83 22.00 5.33
N TYR A 144 -7.77 21.10 5.59
CA TYR A 144 -7.46 19.74 6.03
C TYR A 144 -8.23 18.71 5.22
N VAL A 145 -7.60 17.55 5.04
CA VAL A 145 -8.26 16.31 4.65
C VAL A 145 -7.92 15.23 5.66
N LEU A 146 -8.94 14.65 6.27
CA LEU A 146 -8.81 13.58 7.25
C LEU A 146 -9.14 12.25 6.58
N TRP A 147 -8.15 11.37 6.49
CA TRP A 147 -8.31 10.01 5.99
C TRP A 147 -8.69 9.06 7.12
N SER A 148 -9.71 8.23 6.88
CA SER A 148 -10.12 7.15 7.78
C SER A 148 -9.79 5.78 7.17
N PRO A 149 -9.24 4.85 7.96
CA PRO A 149 -8.89 3.53 7.46
C PRO A 149 -10.11 2.69 7.12
N LEU A 150 -10.02 1.96 6.01
CA LEU A 150 -11.08 1.07 5.53
C LEU A 150 -10.50 -0.09 4.72
N GLY A 151 -11.08 -1.29 4.89
CA GLY A 151 -10.70 -2.48 4.14
C GLY A 151 -9.41 -3.13 4.65
N GLY A 152 -8.84 -4.03 3.83
CA GLY A 152 -7.55 -4.68 4.13
C GLY A 152 -6.35 -3.75 3.91
N ILE A 153 -5.16 -4.19 4.33
CA ILE A 153 -3.94 -3.35 4.27
C ILE A 153 -3.63 -2.81 2.86
N GLY A 154 -3.85 -3.59 1.80
CA GLY A 154 -3.71 -3.14 0.41
C GLY A 154 -4.62 -1.96 0.09
N ASN A 155 -5.93 -2.08 0.36
CA ASN A 155 -6.90 -0.99 0.14
C ASN A 155 -6.54 0.26 0.93
N ARG A 156 -6.07 0.10 2.18
CA ARG A 156 -5.66 1.21 3.03
C ARG A 156 -4.46 1.95 2.46
N MET A 157 -3.42 1.24 2.02
CA MET A 157 -2.23 1.85 1.42
C MET A 157 -2.59 2.60 0.13
N LEU A 158 -3.41 1.98 -0.73
CA LEU A 158 -3.87 2.59 -1.98
C LEU A 158 -4.70 3.86 -1.74
N SER A 159 -5.68 3.82 -0.82
CA SER A 159 -6.54 4.96 -0.55
C SER A 159 -5.83 6.06 0.24
N LEU A 160 -4.86 5.71 1.10
CA LEU A 160 -3.99 6.65 1.80
C LEU A 160 -3.14 7.44 0.79
N VAL A 161 -2.48 6.77 -0.15
CA VAL A 161 -1.70 7.44 -1.21
C VAL A 161 -2.60 8.28 -2.13
N SER A 162 -3.79 7.78 -2.48
CA SER A 162 -4.76 8.56 -3.27
C SER A 162 -5.20 9.85 -2.54
N THR A 163 -5.41 9.75 -1.23
CA THR A 163 -5.77 10.90 -0.39
C THR A 163 -4.62 11.87 -0.23
N PHE A 164 -3.38 11.37 -0.16
CA PHE A 164 -2.19 12.21 -0.14
C PHE A 164 -2.03 13.01 -1.44
N LEU A 165 -2.23 12.37 -2.61
CA LEU A 165 -2.25 13.10 -3.88
C LEU A 165 -3.34 14.18 -3.89
N TYR A 166 -4.54 13.85 -3.43
CA TYR A 166 -5.62 14.83 -3.31
C TYR A 166 -5.24 16.01 -2.40
N ALA A 167 -4.52 15.75 -1.30
CA ALA A 167 -4.01 16.78 -0.41
C ALA A 167 -2.99 17.72 -1.10
N LEU A 168 -2.09 17.16 -1.92
CA LEU A 168 -1.12 17.92 -2.72
C LEU A 168 -1.81 18.82 -3.75
N LEU A 169 -2.84 18.31 -4.42
CA LEU A 169 -3.61 19.04 -5.44
C LEU A 169 -4.47 20.17 -4.86
N THR A 170 -4.98 19.98 -3.64
CA THR A 170 -5.91 20.92 -2.98
C THR A 170 -5.26 21.78 -1.90
N ASN A 171 -3.92 21.69 -1.76
CA ASN A 171 -3.14 22.40 -0.74
C ASN A 171 -3.71 22.20 0.68
N ARG A 172 -4.06 20.95 1.01
CA ARG A 172 -4.61 20.56 2.31
C ARG A 172 -3.56 19.82 3.12
N VAL A 173 -3.56 20.01 4.42
CA VAL A 173 -2.85 19.14 5.36
C VAL A 173 -3.60 17.82 5.46
N MET A 174 -2.93 16.74 5.09
CA MET A 174 -3.46 15.40 5.32
C MET A 174 -3.24 14.98 6.77
N LEU A 175 -4.33 14.50 7.38
CA LEU A 175 -4.34 13.88 8.70
C LEU A 175 -4.93 12.48 8.60
N ILE A 176 -4.57 11.61 9.54
CA ILE A 176 -5.06 10.25 9.62
C ILE A 176 -5.77 9.99 10.95
N GLN A 177 -6.88 9.29 10.89
CA GLN A 177 -7.55 8.76 12.07
C GLN A 177 -6.64 7.74 12.74
N GLN A 178 -6.38 7.93 14.03
CA GLN A 178 -5.66 6.94 14.82
C GLN A 178 -6.59 5.75 15.09
N ALA A 179 -6.22 4.58 14.57
CA ALA A 179 -6.85 3.29 14.84
C ALA A 179 -5.80 2.31 15.36
N ALA A 180 -6.17 1.46 16.33
CA ALA A 180 -5.23 0.57 17.02
C ALA A 180 -4.52 -0.41 16.07
N ASP A 181 -5.16 -0.74 14.96
CA ASP A 181 -4.69 -1.67 13.95
C ASP A 181 -3.82 -1.01 12.86
N ILE A 182 -3.67 0.31 12.90
CA ILE A 182 -2.75 1.11 12.08
C ILE A 182 -1.59 1.67 12.89
N SER A 183 -1.79 1.91 14.19
CA SER A 183 -0.69 2.26 15.08
C SER A 183 0.40 1.19 14.99
N ASP A 184 1.64 1.63 14.78
CA ASP A 184 2.83 0.78 14.60
C ASP A 184 2.93 0.02 13.26
N LEU A 185 2.23 0.45 12.21
CA LEU A 185 2.48 -0.05 10.84
C LEU A 185 3.49 0.80 10.07
N PHE A 186 3.35 2.13 10.15
CA PHE A 186 4.13 3.08 9.36
C PHE A 186 4.81 4.12 10.24
N CYS A 187 5.99 4.56 9.82
CA CYS A 187 6.70 5.69 10.40
C CYS A 187 6.02 7.03 10.05
N GLU A 188 6.35 8.09 10.79
CA GLU A 188 5.95 9.45 10.45
C GLU A 188 6.58 9.88 9.11
N PRO A 189 5.79 10.31 8.11
CA PRO A 189 6.31 10.64 6.78
C PRO A 189 6.79 12.09 6.62
N PHE A 190 6.39 13.01 7.52
CA PHE A 190 6.68 14.44 7.40
C PHE A 190 7.64 14.90 8.51
N PRO A 191 8.79 15.52 8.20
CA PRO A 191 9.78 15.90 9.20
C PRO A 191 9.24 16.90 10.24
N GLY A 192 9.45 16.59 11.52
CA GLY A 192 9.10 17.49 12.62
C GLY A 192 7.60 17.74 12.81
N SER A 193 6.75 16.85 12.30
CA SER A 193 5.29 16.90 12.46
C SER A 193 4.73 15.48 12.65
N THR A 194 3.43 15.37 12.94
CA THR A 194 2.72 14.09 12.97
C THR A 194 1.48 14.16 12.10
N TRP A 195 1.24 13.15 11.28
CA TRP A 195 0.01 13.05 10.50
C TRP A 195 -1.20 12.55 11.31
N TYR A 196 -1.02 12.08 12.55
CA TYR A 196 -2.14 11.57 13.35
C TYR A 196 -2.97 12.71 13.95
N ILE A 197 -4.30 12.57 13.92
CA ILE A 197 -5.18 13.46 14.69
C ILE A 197 -4.94 13.29 16.19
N PRO A 198 -5.10 14.36 17.01
CA PRO A 198 -4.96 14.23 18.44
C PRO A 198 -6.17 13.48 19.06
N PRO A 199 -6.01 12.83 20.23
CA PRO A 199 -7.09 12.06 20.88
C PRO A 199 -8.36 12.87 21.19
N ASP A 200 -8.21 14.17 21.42
CA ASP A 200 -9.29 15.11 21.74
C ASP A 200 -9.97 15.70 20.50
N PHE A 201 -9.69 15.18 19.29
CA PHE A 201 -10.28 15.66 18.04
C PHE A 201 -11.82 15.80 18.11
N PRO A 202 -12.42 16.92 17.65
CA PRO A 202 -13.83 17.24 17.92
C PRO A 202 -14.84 16.27 17.28
N ILE A 203 -14.55 15.75 16.08
CA ILE A 203 -15.46 14.85 15.39
C ILE A 203 -15.27 13.44 15.95
N LYS A 204 -16.27 12.97 16.71
CA LYS A 204 -16.31 11.62 17.27
C LYS A 204 -16.95 10.64 16.30
N ASN A 205 -16.70 9.34 16.52
CA ASN A 205 -17.30 8.23 15.75
C ASN A 205 -17.08 8.31 14.23
N LEU A 206 -15.84 8.58 13.80
CA LEU A 206 -15.44 8.59 12.38
C LEU A 206 -15.75 7.25 11.66
N GLU A 207 -15.76 6.15 12.41
CA GLU A 207 -16.08 4.81 11.91
C GLU A 207 -17.55 4.68 11.48
N GLY A 208 -18.48 5.38 12.14
CA GLY A 208 -19.91 5.31 11.86
C GLY A 208 -20.35 5.95 10.53
N TYR A 209 -19.49 6.77 9.90
CA TYR A 209 -19.79 7.43 8.64
C TYR A 209 -19.94 6.41 7.49
N ASN A 210 -21.02 6.57 6.72
CA ASN A 210 -21.44 5.65 5.67
C ASN A 210 -22.20 6.38 4.55
N ILE A 211 -22.66 5.65 3.53
CA ILE A 211 -23.31 6.20 2.33
C ILE A 211 -24.57 7.06 2.61
N HIS A 212 -25.21 6.88 3.77
CA HIS A 212 -26.42 7.58 4.18
C HIS A 212 -26.16 8.73 5.16
N SER A 213 -24.91 9.02 5.50
CA SER A 213 -24.57 10.12 6.41
C SER A 213 -25.00 11.47 5.81
N GLN A 214 -25.82 12.22 6.55
CA GLN A 214 -26.41 13.48 6.08
C GLN A 214 -25.38 14.58 5.81
N ASN A 215 -24.24 14.52 6.48
CA ASN A 215 -23.10 15.39 6.27
C ASN A 215 -22.21 14.94 5.09
N SER A 216 -22.62 13.92 4.34
CA SER A 216 -21.92 13.53 3.14
C SER A 216 -22.15 14.53 2.02
N TYR A 217 -21.09 14.94 1.31
CA TYR A 217 -21.19 15.88 0.19
C TYR A 217 -22.22 15.44 -0.86
N GLY A 218 -22.15 14.18 -1.32
CA GLY A 218 -23.10 13.65 -2.30
C GLY A 218 -24.55 13.64 -1.81
N TYR A 219 -24.75 13.33 -0.52
CA TYR A 219 -26.07 13.38 0.11
C TYR A 219 -26.60 14.82 0.19
N MET A 220 -25.75 15.77 0.59
CA MET A 220 -26.12 17.18 0.70
C MET A 220 -26.49 17.76 -0.67
N VAL A 221 -25.72 17.46 -1.71
CA VAL A 221 -26.00 17.88 -3.09
C VAL A 221 -27.33 17.29 -3.56
N SER A 222 -27.55 15.98 -3.39
CA SER A 222 -28.76 15.32 -3.90
C SER A 222 -30.06 15.77 -3.22
N HIS A 223 -29.97 16.37 -2.03
CA HIS A 223 -31.12 16.87 -1.25
C HIS A 223 -31.15 18.40 -1.13
N ASN A 224 -30.32 19.13 -1.90
CA ASN A 224 -30.21 20.59 -1.86
C ASN A 224 -29.93 21.16 -0.44
N LEU A 225 -29.12 20.46 0.35
CA LEU A 225 -28.73 20.85 1.71
C LEU A 225 -27.41 21.64 1.76
N ILE A 226 -26.74 21.78 0.62
CA ILE A 226 -25.54 22.59 0.44
C ILE A 226 -25.72 23.48 -0.78
N ASN A 227 -25.16 24.70 -0.72
CA ASN A 227 -25.08 25.54 -1.90
C ASN A 227 -23.91 25.06 -2.78
N ASP A 228 -24.21 24.32 -3.84
CA ASP A 228 -23.23 23.79 -4.78
C ASP A 228 -22.87 24.76 -5.92
N ASP A 229 -23.25 26.05 -5.81
CA ASP A 229 -22.77 27.10 -6.72
C ASP A 229 -21.30 27.44 -6.42
N PRO A 230 -20.39 27.25 -7.40
CA PRO A 230 -18.98 27.60 -7.26
C PRO A 230 -18.70 29.09 -6.99
N ASN A 231 -19.69 29.99 -7.10
CA ASN A 231 -19.53 31.40 -6.74
C ASN A 231 -19.85 31.70 -5.27
N SER A 232 -20.39 30.72 -4.54
CA SER A 232 -20.79 30.90 -3.14
C SER A 232 -19.60 31.19 -2.23
N PRO A 233 -19.74 32.10 -1.24
CA PRO A 233 -18.67 32.36 -0.29
C PRO A 233 -18.48 31.17 0.67
N PRO A 234 -17.27 30.94 1.22
CA PRO A 234 -17.03 29.88 2.21
C PRO A 234 -17.97 29.93 3.43
N SER A 235 -18.42 31.12 3.83
CA SER A 235 -19.35 31.32 4.95
C SER A 235 -20.74 30.72 4.72
N ALA A 236 -21.11 30.41 3.47
CA ALA A 236 -22.35 29.71 3.13
C ALA A 236 -22.21 28.17 3.16
N LEU A 237 -21.00 27.66 3.39
CA LEU A 237 -20.69 26.23 3.37
C LEU A 237 -20.46 25.70 4.80
N PRO A 238 -20.73 24.42 5.05
CA PRO A 238 -20.48 23.82 6.37
C PRO A 238 -18.98 23.85 6.71
N PRO A 239 -18.59 23.74 8.00
CA PRO A 239 -17.19 23.74 8.42
C PRO A 239 -16.45 22.48 7.93
N PHE A 240 -17.19 21.38 7.72
CA PHE A 240 -16.67 20.13 7.19
C PHE A 240 -17.69 19.45 6.28
N VAL A 241 -17.20 18.56 5.41
CA VAL A 241 -18.01 17.58 4.67
C VAL A 241 -17.41 16.19 4.76
N TYR A 242 -18.27 15.19 4.74
CA TYR A 242 -17.88 13.80 4.58
C TYR A 242 -17.89 13.40 3.09
N VAL A 243 -16.78 12.85 2.61
CA VAL A 243 -16.64 12.34 1.25
C VAL A 243 -16.59 10.81 1.33
N HIS A 244 -17.65 10.19 0.81
CA HIS A 244 -17.80 8.74 0.75
C HIS A 244 -17.26 8.22 -0.59
N LEU A 245 -16.08 7.58 -0.58
CA LEU A 245 -15.44 6.96 -1.77
C LEU A 245 -15.13 5.49 -1.53
N ARG A 246 -15.98 4.81 -0.74
CA ARG A 246 -15.96 3.35 -0.62
C ARG A 246 -16.48 2.72 -1.92
N TYR A 247 -16.15 1.48 -2.26
CA TYR A 247 -16.60 0.77 -3.48
C TYR A 247 -18.08 0.97 -3.88
N ASN A 248 -18.97 1.17 -2.91
CA ASN A 248 -20.40 1.37 -3.14
C ASN A 248 -20.81 2.85 -3.39
N TYR A 249 -19.88 3.79 -3.48
CA TYR A 249 -20.18 5.22 -3.60
C TYR A 249 -20.91 5.58 -4.90
N ALA A 250 -20.67 4.83 -5.98
CA ALA A 250 -21.35 5.01 -7.24
C ALA A 250 -22.81 4.49 -7.20
N GLN A 251 -23.23 3.81 -6.13
CA GLN A 251 -24.63 3.41 -5.98
C GLN A 251 -25.54 4.64 -5.95
N LYS A 252 -26.57 4.63 -6.80
CA LYS A 252 -27.55 5.71 -6.97
C LYS A 252 -26.95 7.05 -7.42
N ASP A 253 -25.75 7.03 -8.02
CA ASP A 253 -25.06 8.22 -8.55
C ASP A 253 -24.85 9.36 -7.52
N LEU A 254 -24.98 9.07 -6.22
CA LEU A 254 -24.99 10.10 -5.17
C LEU A 254 -23.63 10.77 -4.98
N HIS A 255 -22.55 9.99 -5.04
CA HIS A 255 -21.21 10.44 -4.63
C HIS A 255 -20.21 10.53 -5.79
N THR A 256 -20.63 10.24 -7.02
CA THR A 256 -19.77 10.26 -8.22
C THR A 256 -19.32 11.66 -8.60
N ARG A 257 -20.09 12.68 -8.21
CA ARG A 257 -19.80 14.11 -8.44
C ARG A 257 -18.52 14.62 -7.77
N PHE A 258 -17.94 13.89 -6.81
CA PHE A 258 -16.62 14.23 -6.27
C PHE A 258 -15.57 14.39 -7.37
N PHE A 259 -15.68 13.65 -8.47
CA PHE A 259 -14.74 13.73 -9.60
C PHE A 259 -15.12 14.78 -10.65
N CYS A 260 -15.99 15.74 -10.32
CA CYS A 260 -16.36 16.85 -11.20
C CYS A 260 -15.70 18.16 -10.77
N GLU A 261 -15.24 18.93 -11.76
CA GLU A 261 -14.52 20.19 -11.55
C GLU A 261 -15.34 21.22 -10.75
N SER A 262 -16.61 21.44 -11.11
CA SER A 262 -17.52 22.36 -10.40
C SER A 262 -17.67 22.00 -8.93
N ASP A 263 -17.82 20.71 -8.63
CA ASP A 263 -18.01 20.21 -7.27
C ASP A 263 -16.71 20.34 -6.46
N GLN A 264 -15.57 20.13 -7.11
CA GLN A 264 -14.26 20.38 -6.53
C GLN A 264 -14.04 21.86 -6.19
N GLU A 265 -14.55 22.80 -6.97
CA GLU A 265 -14.48 24.24 -6.63
C GLU A 265 -15.24 24.56 -5.34
N VAL A 266 -16.38 23.90 -5.09
CA VAL A 266 -17.13 24.02 -3.84
C VAL A 266 -16.39 23.33 -2.70
N ILE A 267 -15.97 22.08 -2.88
CA ILE A 267 -15.25 21.31 -1.83
C ILE A 267 -13.97 22.02 -1.41
N ASN A 268 -13.25 22.66 -2.35
CA ASN A 268 -12.03 23.41 -2.07
C ASN A 268 -12.22 24.58 -1.09
N LYS A 269 -13.45 25.12 -0.96
CA LYS A 269 -13.77 26.19 -0.01
C LYS A 269 -14.14 25.68 1.38
N ILE A 270 -14.38 24.38 1.54
CA ILE A 270 -14.71 23.78 2.84
C ILE A 270 -13.42 23.50 3.60
N ASN A 271 -13.27 24.00 4.82
CA ASN A 271 -11.98 23.91 5.53
C ASN A 271 -11.58 22.46 5.87
N TRP A 272 -12.55 21.57 6.14
CA TRP A 272 -12.30 20.18 6.54
C TRP A 272 -13.01 19.16 5.65
N VAL A 273 -12.24 18.24 5.05
CA VAL A 273 -12.78 17.13 4.25
C VAL A 273 -12.51 15.82 4.98
N LEU A 274 -13.56 15.10 5.40
CA LEU A 274 -13.42 13.76 5.97
C LEU A 274 -13.58 12.73 4.86
N LEU A 275 -12.50 12.04 4.50
CA LEU A 275 -12.47 11.14 3.36
C LEU A 275 -12.37 9.69 3.84
N LYS A 276 -13.29 8.85 3.38
CA LYS A 276 -13.28 7.40 3.64
C LYS A 276 -13.36 6.64 2.33
N SER A 277 -12.32 5.86 2.03
CA SER A 277 -12.18 5.13 0.78
C SER A 277 -11.42 3.82 0.97
N ASP A 278 -11.81 2.81 0.20
CA ASP A 278 -11.09 1.54 0.03
C ASP A 278 -10.60 1.34 -1.41
N ASN A 279 -10.57 2.41 -2.20
CA ASN A 279 -10.20 2.43 -3.61
C ASN A 279 -8.90 3.21 -3.86
N TYR A 280 -8.17 2.84 -4.92
CA TYR A 280 -7.17 3.71 -5.53
C TYR A 280 -7.86 4.69 -6.49
N PHE A 281 -8.28 5.85 -5.99
CA PHE A 281 -9.11 6.78 -6.78
C PHE A 281 -8.31 7.80 -7.60
N VAL A 282 -6.98 7.63 -7.72
CA VAL A 282 -6.11 8.52 -8.49
C VAL A 282 -6.54 8.68 -9.95
N PRO A 283 -6.90 7.63 -10.71
CA PRO A 283 -7.38 7.82 -12.08
C PRO A 283 -8.60 8.75 -12.16
N GLY A 284 -9.42 8.76 -11.12
CA GLY A 284 -10.50 9.72 -10.91
C GLY A 284 -10.03 11.18 -10.92
N LEU A 285 -8.90 11.47 -10.27
CA LEU A 285 -8.32 12.80 -10.18
C LEU A 285 -7.73 13.28 -11.51
N PHE A 286 -7.17 12.36 -12.31
CA PHE A 286 -6.64 12.63 -13.66
C PHE A 286 -7.70 12.96 -14.72
N MET A 287 -8.98 12.81 -14.38
CA MET A 287 -10.10 13.20 -15.24
C MET A 287 -10.65 14.59 -14.92
N ILE A 288 -10.17 15.24 -13.86
CA ILE A 288 -10.62 16.57 -13.44
C ILE A 288 -9.77 17.61 -14.16
N PRO A 289 -10.31 18.40 -15.11
CA PRO A 289 -9.52 19.31 -15.95
C PRO A 289 -8.65 20.29 -15.14
N LYS A 290 -9.20 20.89 -14.07
CA LYS A 290 -8.46 21.72 -13.11
C LYS A 290 -7.14 21.14 -12.61
N TYR A 291 -7.03 19.82 -12.49
CA TYR A 291 -5.84 19.17 -11.92
C TYR A 291 -4.84 18.71 -12.99
N GLU A 292 -5.20 18.74 -14.27
CA GLU A 292 -4.41 18.20 -15.39
C GLU A 292 -2.99 18.77 -15.41
N GLN A 293 -2.84 20.09 -15.47
CA GLN A 293 -1.53 20.74 -15.56
C GLN A 293 -0.62 20.44 -14.35
N GLU A 294 -1.20 20.39 -13.15
CA GLU A 294 -0.44 20.12 -11.92
C GLU A 294 0.02 18.66 -11.88
N LEU A 295 -0.85 17.74 -12.31
CA LEU A 295 -0.56 16.31 -12.40
C LEU A 295 0.51 16.01 -13.46
N GLU A 296 0.43 16.62 -14.65
CA GLU A 296 1.44 16.43 -15.71
C GLU A 296 2.83 16.90 -15.29
N ARG A 297 2.92 17.99 -14.51
CA ARG A 297 4.20 18.47 -13.99
C ARG A 297 4.77 17.55 -12.91
N MET A 298 3.93 17.07 -12.00
CA MET A 298 4.36 16.14 -10.96
C MET A 298 4.74 14.77 -11.53
N PHE A 299 3.97 14.27 -12.49
CA PHE A 299 4.07 12.92 -13.06
C PHE A 299 4.13 12.97 -14.60
N PRO A 300 5.30 13.29 -15.18
CA PRO A 300 5.47 13.22 -16.63
C PRO A 300 5.18 11.83 -17.20
N LEU A 301 5.49 10.79 -16.42
CA LEU A 301 5.01 9.43 -16.60
C LEU A 301 3.85 9.21 -15.64
N LYS A 302 2.62 9.19 -16.15
CA LYS A 302 1.38 9.11 -15.37
C LYS A 302 1.29 7.78 -14.62
N GLU A 303 1.90 6.71 -15.13
CA GLU A 303 1.87 5.42 -14.44
C GLU A 303 2.67 5.39 -13.12
N THR A 304 3.48 6.41 -12.82
CA THR A 304 4.42 6.38 -11.68
C THR A 304 3.85 6.99 -10.40
N VAL A 305 2.57 7.35 -10.36
CA VAL A 305 1.98 8.07 -9.23
C VAL A 305 2.10 7.28 -7.93
N PHE A 306 1.60 6.03 -7.90
CA PHE A 306 1.71 5.19 -6.71
C PHE A 306 3.16 4.79 -6.42
N HIS A 307 3.97 4.54 -7.46
CA HIS A 307 5.39 4.21 -7.29
C HIS A 307 6.13 5.31 -6.50
N HIS A 308 5.99 6.57 -6.90
CA HIS A 308 6.69 7.69 -6.27
C HIS A 308 6.09 8.05 -4.92
N LEU A 309 4.76 8.24 -4.85
CA LEU A 309 4.11 8.66 -3.61
C LEU A 309 4.08 7.55 -2.55
N GLY A 310 3.97 6.29 -2.97
CA GLY A 310 4.07 5.13 -2.09
C GLY A 310 5.45 5.01 -1.46
N ARG A 311 6.53 5.17 -2.24
CA ARG A 311 7.92 5.16 -1.75
C ARG A 311 8.27 6.35 -0.87
N TYR A 312 7.56 7.47 -1.02
CA TYR A 312 7.69 8.65 -0.17
C TYR A 312 6.95 8.51 1.16
N LEU A 313 5.71 8.03 1.12
CA LEU A 313 4.79 8.06 2.25
C LEU A 313 4.91 6.81 3.15
N LEU A 314 5.12 5.65 2.54
CA LEU A 314 4.95 4.35 3.21
C LEU A 314 6.32 3.80 3.62
N HIS A 315 6.69 4.01 4.88
CA HIS A 315 7.88 3.40 5.47
C HIS A 315 7.46 2.50 6.64
N PRO A 316 7.72 1.18 6.59
CA PRO A 316 7.39 0.28 7.68
C PRO A 316 8.02 0.71 9.00
N SER A 317 7.27 0.61 10.09
CA SER A 317 7.81 0.73 11.44
C SER A 317 8.94 -0.29 11.68
N ASN A 318 9.75 -0.08 12.71
CA ASN A 318 10.85 -1.00 13.03
C ASN A 318 10.35 -2.43 13.37
N SER A 319 9.14 -2.56 13.92
CA SER A 319 8.54 -3.88 14.22
C SER A 319 8.28 -4.66 12.93
N VAL A 320 7.67 -4.02 11.93
CA VAL A 320 7.43 -4.60 10.60
C VAL A 320 8.73 -4.79 9.84
N TRP A 321 9.61 -3.78 9.84
CA TRP A 321 10.90 -3.83 9.13
C TRP A 321 11.79 -4.95 9.64
N GLY A 322 11.75 -5.25 10.95
CA GLY A 322 12.44 -6.40 11.51
C GLY A 322 11.98 -7.73 10.93
N LEU A 323 10.68 -7.91 10.63
CA LEU A 323 10.16 -9.10 9.95
C LEU A 323 10.73 -9.20 8.53
N VAL A 324 10.66 -8.10 7.78
CA VAL A 324 11.16 -8.00 6.41
C VAL A 324 12.64 -8.34 6.32
N MET A 325 13.48 -7.68 7.13
CA MET A 325 14.93 -7.88 7.10
C MET A 325 15.33 -9.30 7.48
N ARG A 326 14.76 -9.85 8.57
CA ARG A 326 15.11 -11.21 9.02
C ARG A 326 14.77 -12.24 7.96
N PHE A 327 13.60 -12.12 7.33
CA PHE A 327 13.18 -13.06 6.29
C PHE A 327 14.06 -12.91 5.04
N HIS A 328 14.23 -11.69 4.54
CA HIS A 328 15.05 -11.44 3.35
C HIS A 328 16.49 -11.96 3.54
N ASN A 329 17.14 -11.62 4.65
CA ASN A 329 18.54 -12.01 4.90
C ASN A 329 18.72 -13.52 5.03
N SER A 330 17.71 -14.22 5.55
CA SER A 330 17.79 -15.67 5.77
C SER A 330 17.48 -16.46 4.49
N TYR A 331 16.54 -16.00 3.67
CA TYR A 331 15.96 -16.81 2.59
C TYR A 331 16.15 -16.24 1.19
N LEU A 332 16.31 -14.92 1.02
CA LEU A 332 16.27 -14.25 -0.29
C LEU A 332 17.59 -13.57 -0.68
N ALA A 333 18.47 -13.26 0.27
CA ALA A 333 19.65 -12.44 0.02
C ALA A 333 20.69 -13.11 -0.88
N LYS A 334 20.81 -14.45 -0.84
CA LYS A 334 21.87 -15.21 -1.52
C LYS A 334 21.51 -15.69 -2.93
N THR A 335 20.27 -15.47 -3.38
CA THR A 335 19.83 -15.92 -4.71
C THR A 335 20.13 -14.85 -5.76
N LYS A 336 20.36 -15.31 -7.00
CA LYS A 336 20.61 -14.41 -8.14
C LYS A 336 19.32 -13.73 -8.61
N GLU A 337 18.22 -14.47 -8.57
CA GLU A 337 16.90 -13.98 -8.96
C GLU A 337 15.87 -14.29 -7.87
N ARG A 338 14.92 -13.37 -7.72
CA ARG A 338 13.84 -13.42 -6.73
C ARG A 338 12.51 -13.30 -7.45
N ILE A 339 11.69 -14.34 -7.33
CA ILE A 339 10.38 -14.42 -7.98
C ILE A 339 9.33 -14.34 -6.88
N GLY A 340 8.44 -13.35 -6.96
CA GLY A 340 7.33 -13.21 -6.03
C GLY A 340 6.04 -13.75 -6.65
N ILE A 341 5.34 -14.61 -5.93
CA ILE A 341 4.03 -15.16 -6.31
C ILE A 341 3.03 -14.76 -5.23
N GLN A 342 2.15 -13.84 -5.59
CA GLN A 342 1.03 -13.42 -4.74
C GLN A 342 -0.23 -14.13 -5.21
N ALA A 343 -0.72 -15.07 -4.40
CA ALA A 343 -1.88 -15.90 -4.69
C ALA A 343 -3.06 -15.58 -3.76
N ARG A 344 -4.20 -15.19 -4.33
CA ARG A 344 -5.43 -14.86 -3.61
C ARG A 344 -6.63 -15.58 -4.22
N ILE A 345 -7.51 -16.10 -3.37
CA ILE A 345 -8.83 -16.60 -3.79
C ILE A 345 -9.89 -15.58 -3.32
N PHE A 346 -10.78 -15.18 -4.22
CA PHE A 346 -11.85 -14.23 -3.95
C PHE A 346 -13.20 -14.93 -3.81
N LEU A 347 -14.06 -14.43 -2.93
CA LEU A 347 -15.42 -14.95 -2.77
C LEU A 347 -16.30 -14.69 -4.01
N TRP A 348 -16.06 -13.58 -4.72
CA TRP A 348 -16.82 -13.18 -5.92
C TRP A 348 -16.29 -13.79 -7.22
N ALA A 349 -15.04 -14.27 -7.22
CA ALA A 349 -14.43 -15.05 -8.30
C ALA A 349 -13.80 -16.31 -7.70
N PRO A 350 -14.63 -17.27 -7.28
CA PRO A 350 -14.14 -18.48 -6.63
C PRO A 350 -13.38 -19.36 -7.62
N ILE A 351 -12.25 -19.90 -7.17
CA ILE A 351 -11.43 -20.89 -7.86
C ILE A 351 -10.90 -21.88 -6.82
N SER A 352 -10.80 -23.16 -7.17
CA SER A 352 -10.23 -24.15 -6.26
C SER A 352 -8.72 -23.94 -6.10
N ILE A 353 -8.16 -24.41 -4.98
CA ILE A 353 -6.70 -24.41 -4.76
C ILE A 353 -5.99 -25.18 -5.88
N ASP A 354 -6.55 -26.30 -6.32
CA ASP A 354 -5.97 -27.12 -7.40
C ASP A 354 -5.92 -26.37 -8.73
N GLU A 355 -6.99 -25.68 -9.12
CA GLU A 355 -7.05 -24.95 -10.39
C GLU A 355 -6.15 -23.71 -10.36
N LEU A 356 -6.15 -22.94 -9.25
CA LEU A 356 -5.25 -21.80 -9.12
C LEU A 356 -3.78 -22.24 -9.07
N TYR A 357 -3.47 -23.37 -8.43
CA TYR A 357 -2.11 -23.93 -8.44
C TYR A 357 -1.67 -24.29 -9.87
N LYS A 358 -2.52 -24.98 -10.63
CA LYS A 358 -2.25 -25.29 -12.06
C LYS A 358 -2.05 -24.02 -12.87
N GLN A 359 -2.86 -22.98 -12.63
CA GLN A 359 -2.72 -21.69 -13.30
C GLN A 359 -1.38 -21.02 -12.99
N ILE A 360 -0.94 -21.04 -11.73
CA ILE A 360 0.37 -20.51 -11.31
C ILE A 360 1.48 -21.23 -12.07
N VAL A 361 1.50 -22.57 -12.05
CA VAL A 361 2.53 -23.37 -12.72
C VAL A 361 2.52 -23.11 -14.23
N ALA A 362 1.34 -23.14 -14.86
CA ALA A 362 1.19 -22.88 -16.29
C ALA A 362 1.70 -21.48 -16.67
N CYS A 363 1.31 -20.44 -15.93
CA CYS A 363 1.79 -19.08 -16.14
C CYS A 363 3.31 -19.00 -16.03
N THR A 364 3.88 -19.51 -14.93
CA THR A 364 5.32 -19.37 -14.69
C THR A 364 6.16 -20.15 -15.70
N GLN A 365 5.69 -21.28 -16.20
CA GLN A 365 6.40 -22.08 -17.20
C GLN A 365 6.24 -21.49 -18.60
N GLN A 366 5.03 -21.11 -19.02
CA GLN A 366 4.79 -20.51 -20.33
C GLN A 366 5.56 -19.21 -20.53
N GLU A 367 5.65 -18.39 -19.48
CA GLU A 367 6.33 -17.10 -19.53
C GLU A 367 7.81 -17.18 -19.11
N LEU A 368 8.35 -18.40 -18.98
CA LEU A 368 9.75 -18.68 -18.65
C LEU A 368 10.23 -18.00 -17.35
N ILE A 369 9.32 -17.79 -16.41
CA ILE A 369 9.60 -17.26 -15.07
C ILE A 369 10.18 -18.36 -14.19
N LEU A 370 9.65 -19.59 -14.31
CA LEU A 370 10.17 -20.77 -13.63
C LEU A 370 10.38 -21.91 -14.63
N PRO A 371 11.46 -22.68 -14.49
CA PRO A 371 11.75 -23.77 -15.40
C PRO A 371 10.77 -24.94 -15.22
N GLU A 372 10.53 -25.66 -16.30
CA GLU A 372 9.88 -26.97 -16.25
C GLU A 372 10.74 -27.99 -15.49
N ILE A 373 10.10 -29.00 -14.91
CA ILE A 373 10.79 -30.12 -14.24
C ILE A 373 11.07 -31.27 -15.21
N ASN A 374 12.16 -32.00 -14.97
CA ASN A 374 12.48 -33.24 -15.68
C ASN A 374 12.28 -34.45 -14.75
N PRO A 375 11.14 -35.15 -14.83
CA PRO A 375 10.86 -36.29 -13.96
C PRO A 375 11.61 -37.58 -14.32
N LYS A 376 12.29 -37.64 -15.48
CA LYS A 376 12.91 -38.86 -16.00
C LYS A 376 14.44 -38.88 -15.88
N GLN A 377 15.07 -37.72 -15.72
CA GLN A 377 16.53 -37.59 -15.74
C GLN A 377 16.97 -36.57 -14.70
N SER A 378 17.78 -37.02 -13.75
CA SER A 378 18.47 -36.13 -12.81
C SER A 378 19.63 -35.43 -13.54
N LEU A 379 19.46 -34.15 -13.85
CA LEU A 379 20.56 -33.31 -14.33
C LEU A 379 21.46 -32.92 -13.14
N VAL A 380 22.75 -32.70 -13.41
CA VAL A 380 23.67 -32.13 -12.41
C VAL A 380 23.23 -30.69 -12.15
N PRO A 381 22.91 -30.30 -10.90
CA PRO A 381 22.50 -28.94 -10.59
C PRO A 381 23.59 -27.93 -10.96
N ASN A 382 23.20 -26.85 -11.62
CA ASN A 382 24.08 -25.73 -11.90
C ASN A 382 24.02 -24.74 -10.73
N GLU A 383 24.97 -24.87 -9.79
CA GLU A 383 25.06 -23.98 -8.62
C GLU A 383 25.25 -22.50 -9.00
N ALA A 384 25.61 -22.20 -10.26
CA ALA A 384 25.72 -20.83 -10.74
C ALA A 384 24.36 -20.18 -11.05
N THR A 385 23.24 -20.89 -11.03
CA THR A 385 21.90 -20.34 -11.34
C THR A 385 20.93 -20.71 -10.23
N THR A 386 20.67 -19.76 -9.32
CA THR A 386 19.83 -19.95 -8.13
C THR A 386 18.71 -18.91 -8.06
N SER A 387 17.49 -19.38 -7.91
CA SER A 387 16.30 -18.54 -7.78
C SER A 387 15.53 -18.84 -6.50
N ALA A 388 15.07 -17.79 -5.82
CA ALA A 388 14.17 -17.89 -4.68
C ALA A 388 12.75 -17.51 -5.11
N VAL A 389 11.79 -18.40 -4.84
CA VAL A 389 10.36 -18.14 -5.02
C VAL A 389 9.76 -17.79 -3.68
N LEU A 390 9.26 -16.56 -3.56
CA LEU A 390 8.51 -16.08 -2.42
C LEU A 390 7.01 -16.22 -2.69
N VAL A 391 6.33 -17.08 -1.95
CA VAL A 391 4.88 -17.27 -2.05
C VAL A 391 4.19 -16.49 -0.92
N ALA A 392 3.28 -15.59 -1.30
CA ALA A 392 2.42 -14.84 -0.37
C ALA A 392 0.96 -15.25 -0.61
N SER A 393 0.40 -16.01 0.33
CA SER A 393 -0.98 -16.48 0.30
C SER A 393 -1.49 -16.80 1.70
N LEU A 394 -2.82 -16.76 1.87
CA LEU A 394 -3.46 -17.29 3.07
C LEU A 394 -3.34 -18.81 3.16
N HIS A 395 -3.23 -19.50 2.03
CA HIS A 395 -3.21 -20.96 1.95
C HIS A 395 -1.79 -21.48 1.77
N ALA A 396 -1.35 -22.40 2.63
CA ALA A 396 -0.02 -23.00 2.56
C ALA A 396 0.15 -23.94 1.37
N ASP A 397 -0.95 -24.45 0.80
CA ASP A 397 -0.96 -25.43 -0.28
C ASP A 397 -0.14 -25.01 -1.49
N PHE A 398 -0.18 -23.72 -1.88
CA PHE A 398 0.59 -23.22 -3.02
C PHE A 398 2.09 -23.34 -2.78
N TYR A 399 2.55 -22.99 -1.57
CA TYR A 399 3.94 -23.13 -1.17
C TYR A 399 4.36 -24.59 -1.07
N GLU A 400 3.59 -25.41 -0.35
CA GLU A 400 3.93 -26.82 -0.12
C GLU A 400 4.06 -27.58 -1.44
N ARG A 401 3.14 -27.36 -2.38
CA ARG A 401 3.17 -28.02 -3.69
C ARG A 401 4.28 -27.52 -4.60
N LEU A 402 4.53 -26.21 -4.67
CA LEU A 402 5.66 -25.66 -5.44
C LEU A 402 7.00 -26.13 -4.87
N LYS A 403 7.14 -26.13 -3.54
CA LYS A 403 8.34 -26.63 -2.85
C LYS A 403 8.54 -28.11 -3.17
N ASP A 404 7.52 -28.94 -3.02
CA ASP A 404 7.60 -30.37 -3.32
C ASP A 404 8.00 -30.63 -4.77
N MET A 405 7.38 -29.90 -5.72
CA MET A 405 7.68 -30.01 -7.15
C MET A 405 9.16 -29.80 -7.48
N TYR A 406 9.77 -28.73 -6.96
CA TYR A 406 11.17 -28.38 -7.21
C TYR A 406 12.17 -29.10 -6.28
N TYR A 407 11.72 -29.60 -5.14
CA TYR A 407 12.57 -30.36 -4.23
C TYR A 407 12.75 -31.81 -4.71
N THR A 408 11.71 -32.40 -5.30
CA THR A 408 11.70 -33.81 -5.71
C THR A 408 12.18 -34.06 -7.13
N HIS A 409 12.26 -33.02 -7.97
CA HIS A 409 12.64 -33.14 -9.39
C HIS A 409 13.72 -32.11 -9.77
N THR A 410 14.64 -32.50 -10.64
CA THR A 410 15.58 -31.56 -11.25
C THR A 410 14.90 -30.71 -12.31
N THR A 411 15.28 -29.44 -12.44
CA THR A 411 14.80 -28.55 -13.50
C THR A 411 15.40 -28.93 -14.85
N THR A 412 14.67 -28.64 -15.93
CA THR A 412 15.13 -28.85 -17.32
C THR A 412 16.35 -27.99 -17.68
N THR A 413 16.53 -26.86 -16.99
CA THR A 413 17.64 -25.92 -17.17
C THR A 413 18.85 -26.20 -16.26
N GLY A 414 18.70 -27.07 -15.26
CA GLY A 414 19.68 -27.28 -14.19
C GLY A 414 19.70 -26.19 -13.12
N GLU A 415 18.83 -25.18 -13.22
CA GLU A 415 18.66 -24.12 -12.23
C GLU A 415 18.13 -24.66 -10.89
N ILE A 416 18.66 -24.12 -9.78
CA ILE A 416 18.22 -24.49 -8.43
C ILE A 416 17.13 -23.53 -7.96
N ILE A 417 15.94 -24.06 -7.74
CA ILE A 417 14.77 -23.31 -7.26
C ILE A 417 14.53 -23.61 -5.78
N SER A 418 14.51 -22.56 -4.95
CA SER A 418 14.12 -22.66 -3.54
C SER A 418 12.83 -21.89 -3.29
N VAL A 419 11.83 -22.54 -2.72
CA VAL A 419 10.51 -21.94 -2.48
C VAL A 419 10.35 -21.63 -1.00
N TYR A 420 9.80 -20.46 -0.68
CA TYR A 420 9.62 -19.96 0.68
C TYR A 420 8.27 -19.26 0.85
N GLN A 421 7.67 -19.40 2.03
CA GLN A 421 6.46 -18.67 2.44
C GLN A 421 6.68 -18.06 3.84
N PRO A 422 6.50 -16.74 4.03
CA PRO A 422 6.70 -16.09 5.33
C PRO A 422 5.64 -16.47 6.36
N SER A 423 4.38 -16.54 5.95
CA SER A 423 3.26 -16.92 6.81
C SER A 423 2.13 -17.59 6.03
N HIS A 424 1.27 -18.32 6.75
CA HIS A 424 0.07 -18.98 6.21
C HIS A 424 -1.09 -18.81 7.19
N GLU A 425 -1.77 -17.66 7.14
CA GLU A 425 -2.75 -17.29 8.17
C GLU A 425 -4.13 -17.97 8.03
N GLU A 426 -4.35 -18.77 6.96
CA GLU A 426 -5.59 -19.49 6.57
C GLU A 426 -6.83 -18.62 6.33
N LYS A 427 -7.00 -17.53 7.09
CA LYS A 427 -8.09 -16.57 7.03
C LYS A 427 -7.56 -15.15 7.15
N GLN A 428 -8.20 -14.24 6.41
CA GLN A 428 -7.94 -12.81 6.57
C GLN A 428 -8.55 -12.32 7.89
N GLN A 429 -7.74 -11.64 8.69
CA GLN A 429 -8.16 -11.10 9.99
C GLN A 429 -8.02 -9.57 9.94
N PHE A 430 -9.09 -8.90 9.51
CA PHE A 430 -9.16 -7.45 9.51
C PHE A 430 -9.02 -6.92 10.95
N GLU A 431 -8.39 -5.75 11.09
CA GLU A 431 -8.31 -5.01 12.36
C GLU A 431 -7.46 -5.67 13.46
N GLN A 432 -6.65 -6.68 13.10
CA GLN A 432 -5.66 -7.25 14.00
C GLN A 432 -4.25 -6.74 13.69
N GLN A 433 -3.63 -6.11 14.69
CA GLN A 433 -2.33 -5.44 14.53
C GLN A 433 -1.23 -6.40 14.03
N LEU A 434 -1.05 -7.55 14.68
CA LEU A 434 -0.02 -8.53 14.29
C LEU A 434 -0.26 -9.10 12.88
N HIS A 435 -1.52 -9.36 12.53
CA HIS A 435 -1.90 -9.81 11.19
C HIS A 435 -1.54 -8.76 10.14
N ASN A 436 -1.87 -7.48 10.39
CA ASN A 436 -1.52 -6.38 9.49
C ASN A 436 0.00 -6.17 9.38
N GLN A 437 0.75 -6.36 10.46
CA GLN A 437 2.22 -6.28 10.43
C GLN A 437 2.85 -7.36 9.54
N LYS A 438 2.38 -8.61 9.65
CA LYS A 438 2.82 -9.72 8.78
C LYS A 438 2.43 -9.48 7.32
N ALA A 439 1.18 -9.11 7.08
CA ALA A 439 0.68 -8.80 5.73
C ALA A 439 1.47 -7.64 5.09
N LEU A 440 1.78 -6.58 5.85
CA LEU A 440 2.63 -5.50 5.38
C LEU A 440 4.06 -5.99 5.11
N ALA A 441 4.65 -6.81 5.98
CA ALA A 441 5.97 -7.37 5.74
C ALA A 441 6.03 -8.21 4.45
N GLU A 442 5.00 -9.00 4.16
CA GLU A 442 4.90 -9.77 2.92
C GLU A 442 4.77 -8.89 1.67
N ILE A 443 3.99 -7.80 1.72
CA ILE A 443 3.94 -6.81 0.63
C ILE A 443 5.34 -6.26 0.34
N TRP A 444 6.09 -5.91 1.40
CA TRP A 444 7.45 -5.39 1.25
C TRP A 444 8.42 -6.43 0.69
N LEU A 445 8.35 -7.67 1.17
CA LEU A 445 9.16 -8.77 0.64
C LEU A 445 8.88 -9.04 -0.84
N LEU A 446 7.61 -9.08 -1.26
CA LEU A 446 7.25 -9.19 -2.68
C LEU A 446 7.78 -8.02 -3.49
N SER A 447 7.78 -6.80 -2.93
CA SER A 447 8.28 -5.63 -3.63
C SER A 447 9.81 -5.62 -3.82
N PHE A 448 10.54 -6.61 -3.29
CA PHE A 448 11.96 -6.85 -3.52
C PHE A 448 12.23 -7.93 -4.56
N SER A 449 11.18 -8.52 -5.13
CA SER A 449 11.29 -9.49 -6.22
C SER A 449 11.69 -8.81 -7.53
N ASP A 450 12.42 -9.55 -8.36
CA ASP A 450 12.81 -9.17 -9.71
C ASP A 450 11.66 -9.38 -10.71
N VAL A 451 10.85 -10.42 -10.46
CA VAL A 451 9.64 -10.76 -11.21
C VAL A 451 8.50 -10.97 -10.24
N LEU A 452 7.31 -10.47 -10.58
CA LEU A 452 6.09 -10.66 -9.80
C LEU A 452 4.99 -11.32 -10.63
N VAL A 453 4.39 -12.35 -10.06
CA VAL A 453 3.13 -12.96 -10.49
C VAL A 453 2.08 -12.64 -9.44
N THR A 454 0.98 -12.00 -9.82
CA THR A 454 -0.05 -11.54 -8.88
C THR A 454 -1.43 -11.95 -9.33
N THR A 455 -2.31 -12.33 -8.39
CA THR A 455 -3.73 -12.55 -8.71
C THR A 455 -4.38 -11.25 -9.17
N ALA A 456 -5.12 -11.31 -10.29
CA ALA A 456 -5.98 -10.23 -10.75
C ALA A 456 -6.87 -9.65 -9.64
N ALA A 457 -7.14 -8.33 -9.68
CA ALA A 457 -7.91 -7.57 -8.71
C ALA A 457 -7.34 -7.49 -7.28
N SER A 458 -6.18 -8.09 -7.00
CA SER A 458 -5.57 -8.09 -5.66
C SER A 458 -4.84 -6.79 -5.35
N THR A 459 -5.43 -5.96 -4.49
CA THR A 459 -4.77 -4.73 -4.00
C THR A 459 -3.49 -5.01 -3.22
N PHE A 460 -3.34 -6.21 -2.65
CA PHE A 460 -2.09 -6.67 -2.05
C PHE A 460 -0.98 -6.79 -3.11
N GLY A 461 -1.29 -7.38 -4.26
CA GLY A 461 -0.39 -7.45 -5.41
C GLY A 461 -0.08 -6.06 -5.98
N TYR A 462 -1.11 -5.21 -6.10
CA TYR A 462 -1.01 -3.84 -6.62
C TYR A 462 0.05 -3.00 -5.90
N VAL A 463 -0.04 -3.00 -4.57
CA VAL A 463 0.93 -2.28 -3.75
C VAL A 463 2.34 -2.83 -3.96
N SER A 464 2.50 -4.15 -3.95
CA SER A 464 3.82 -4.80 -4.07
C SER A 464 4.52 -4.46 -5.39
N TYR A 465 3.85 -4.65 -6.52
CA TYR A 465 4.50 -4.42 -7.83
C TYR A 465 4.71 -2.94 -8.12
N SER A 466 3.80 -2.07 -7.68
CA SER A 466 3.92 -0.64 -7.94
C SER A 466 4.99 -0.01 -7.03
N LEU A 467 5.15 -0.48 -5.78
CA LEU A 467 6.33 -0.15 -4.95
C LEU A 467 7.64 -0.63 -5.59
N ALA A 468 7.64 -1.83 -6.17
CA ALA A 468 8.81 -2.37 -6.88
C ALA A 468 9.11 -1.59 -8.18
N GLY A 469 8.11 -0.94 -8.78
CA GLY A 469 8.23 -0.34 -10.10
C GLY A 469 8.36 -1.42 -11.19
N ILE A 470 7.68 -2.55 -11.07
CA ILE A 470 7.76 -3.62 -12.07
C ILE A 470 6.37 -3.97 -12.58
N LYS A 471 6.29 -4.26 -13.88
CA LYS A 471 5.06 -4.72 -14.53
C LYS A 471 4.87 -6.20 -14.20
N PRO A 472 3.86 -6.58 -13.39
CA PRO A 472 3.66 -7.96 -12.98
C PRO A 472 3.10 -8.81 -14.13
N TRP A 473 3.03 -10.11 -13.92
CA TRP A 473 2.18 -11.04 -14.63
C TRP A 473 0.89 -11.25 -13.82
N PHE A 474 -0.27 -10.93 -14.39
CA PHE A 474 -1.56 -11.11 -13.76
C PHE A 474 -2.11 -12.50 -14.02
N LEU A 475 -2.31 -13.29 -12.97
CA LEU A 475 -3.12 -14.51 -13.06
C LEU A 475 -4.56 -14.10 -13.34
N VAL A 476 -5.06 -14.49 -14.51
CA VAL A 476 -6.38 -14.07 -15.01
C VAL A 476 -7.48 -14.53 -14.04
N SER A 477 -8.43 -13.64 -13.74
CA SER A 477 -9.60 -13.95 -12.91
C SER A 477 -10.36 -15.15 -13.45
N SER A 478 -10.71 -16.09 -12.57
CA SER A 478 -11.41 -17.31 -12.95
C SER A 478 -12.75 -17.03 -13.63
N LYS A 479 -13.06 -17.79 -14.69
CA LYS A 479 -14.40 -17.87 -15.28
C LYS A 479 -14.95 -19.27 -15.02
N ASP A 480 -16.19 -19.36 -14.52
CA ASP A 480 -16.85 -20.62 -14.18
C ASP A 480 -16.01 -21.55 -13.28
N GLN A 481 -15.31 -20.96 -12.30
CA GLN A 481 -14.42 -21.65 -11.35
C GLN A 481 -13.21 -22.37 -11.97
N LYS A 482 -12.85 -22.03 -13.21
CA LYS A 482 -11.68 -22.58 -13.91
C LYS A 482 -10.63 -21.51 -14.21
N ALA A 483 -9.38 -21.96 -14.26
CA ALA A 483 -8.27 -21.16 -14.75
C ALA A 483 -8.49 -20.82 -16.24
N PRO A 484 -8.44 -19.54 -16.64
CA PRO A 484 -8.53 -19.15 -18.04
C PRO A 484 -7.32 -19.58 -18.87
N ASP A 485 -7.48 -19.55 -20.20
CA ASP A 485 -6.40 -19.69 -21.19
C ASP A 485 -6.34 -18.40 -22.03
N PRO A 486 -5.21 -17.66 -22.03
CA PRO A 486 -3.96 -17.97 -21.33
C PRO A 486 -4.05 -17.80 -19.79
N PRO A 487 -3.17 -18.47 -19.03
CA PRO A 487 -3.23 -18.49 -17.57
C PRO A 487 -2.85 -17.15 -16.93
N CYS A 488 -2.06 -16.33 -17.62
CA CYS A 488 -1.70 -14.98 -17.18
C CYS A 488 -1.39 -14.04 -18.35
N HIS A 489 -1.34 -12.74 -18.05
CA HIS A 489 -0.92 -11.71 -18.98
C HIS A 489 0.02 -10.70 -18.31
N ARG A 490 0.95 -10.14 -19.08
CA ARG A 490 1.82 -9.05 -18.59
C ARG A 490 1.00 -7.77 -18.43
N ALA A 491 1.16 -7.08 -17.31
CA ALA A 491 0.63 -5.73 -17.13
C ALA A 491 1.25 -4.76 -18.15
N VAL A 492 0.43 -3.84 -18.68
CA VAL A 492 0.91 -2.79 -19.60
C VAL A 492 1.63 -1.68 -18.85
N THR A 493 1.17 -1.35 -17.64
CA THR A 493 1.69 -0.26 -16.80
C THR A 493 1.96 -0.73 -15.37
N ILE A 494 2.76 0.03 -14.62
CA ILE A 494 3.00 -0.16 -13.18
C ILE A 494 1.97 0.57 -12.29
N ASP A 495 0.99 1.23 -12.91
CA ASP A 495 -0.13 1.82 -12.18
C ASP A 495 -1.11 0.76 -11.73
N VAL A 496 -1.89 1.10 -10.72
CA VAL A 496 -2.80 0.18 -10.03
C VAL A 496 -4.26 0.47 -10.39
N CYS A 497 -5.09 -0.57 -10.37
CA CYS A 497 -6.47 -0.45 -10.83
C CYS A 497 -7.37 0.29 -9.83
N PHE A 498 -8.11 1.29 -10.31
CA PHE A 498 -9.27 1.86 -9.65
C PHE A 498 -10.50 0.99 -9.95
N HIS A 499 -10.89 0.12 -9.02
CA HIS A 499 -11.96 -0.86 -9.22
C HIS A 499 -13.36 -0.26 -9.34
N SER A 500 -13.61 0.94 -8.82
CA SER A 500 -14.94 1.56 -8.84
C SER A 500 -14.88 2.96 -9.45
N PRO A 501 -14.60 3.12 -10.75
CA PRO A 501 -14.61 4.43 -11.39
C PRO A 501 -16.01 5.09 -11.35
N PRO A 502 -16.09 6.43 -11.47
CA PRO A 502 -17.35 7.15 -11.29
C PRO A 502 -18.37 6.91 -12.41
N ASN A 503 -17.92 6.52 -13.62
CA ASN A 503 -18.76 6.29 -14.80
C ASN A 503 -19.75 7.44 -15.08
N LEU A 504 -19.29 8.68 -14.87
CA LEU A 504 -20.05 9.91 -14.98
C LEU A 504 -19.32 10.89 -15.91
N ASN A 505 -20.05 11.44 -16.89
CA ASN A 505 -19.60 12.62 -17.63
C ASN A 505 -20.15 13.88 -16.93
N CYS A 506 -19.26 14.65 -16.31
CA CYS A 506 -19.62 15.85 -15.55
C CYS A 506 -20.26 16.96 -16.41
N LYS A 507 -19.91 17.04 -17.70
CA LYS A 507 -20.45 18.07 -18.62
C LYS A 507 -21.90 17.78 -19.01
N THR A 508 -22.19 16.53 -19.36
CA THR A 508 -23.53 16.10 -19.78
C THR A 508 -24.39 15.62 -18.61
N ARG A 509 -23.81 15.48 -17.40
CA ARG A 509 -24.44 14.92 -16.20
C ARG A 509 -25.10 13.57 -16.46
N SER A 510 -24.46 12.75 -17.28
CA SER A 510 -24.97 11.46 -17.72
C SER A 510 -23.94 10.36 -17.49
N LYS A 511 -24.40 9.11 -17.46
CA LYS A 511 -23.50 7.94 -17.41
C LYS A 511 -22.57 7.95 -18.61
N ALA A 512 -21.31 7.61 -18.37
CA ALA A 512 -20.29 7.49 -19.40
C ALA A 512 -19.28 6.42 -19.04
N ASP A 513 -18.64 5.86 -20.05
CA ASP A 513 -17.54 4.92 -19.87
C ASP A 513 -16.27 5.69 -19.50
N THR A 514 -15.86 5.55 -18.23
CA THR A 514 -14.69 6.23 -17.68
C THR A 514 -13.42 5.91 -18.46
N GLY A 515 -13.25 4.67 -18.94
CA GLY A 515 -12.07 4.21 -19.68
C GLY A 515 -11.97 4.79 -21.09
N LYS A 516 -12.95 5.59 -21.52
CA LYS A 516 -13.01 6.25 -22.84
C LYS A 516 -13.11 7.77 -22.76
N LEU A 517 -13.10 8.36 -21.56
CA LEU A 517 -13.25 9.80 -21.38
C LEU A 517 -11.97 10.59 -21.72
N VAL A 518 -10.81 10.08 -21.31
CA VAL A 518 -9.49 10.70 -21.55
C VAL A 518 -8.47 9.66 -21.97
N ARG A 519 -7.44 10.04 -22.74
CA ARG A 519 -6.53 9.08 -23.38
C ARG A 519 -5.66 8.29 -22.40
N HIS A 520 -5.29 8.94 -21.30
CA HIS A 520 -4.41 8.43 -20.25
C HIS A 520 -5.13 7.66 -19.13
N VAL A 521 -6.45 7.48 -19.22
CA VAL A 521 -7.23 6.62 -18.32
C VAL A 521 -7.91 5.57 -19.16
N ARG A 522 -7.57 4.29 -18.95
CA ARG A 522 -8.15 3.16 -19.70
C ARG A 522 -8.50 2.02 -18.77
N HIS A 523 -9.30 1.07 -19.26
CA HIS A 523 -9.67 -0.11 -18.49
C HIS A 523 -8.46 -0.92 -18.05
N CYS A 524 -8.57 -1.50 -16.85
CA CYS A 524 -7.57 -2.42 -16.33
C CYS A 524 -7.61 -3.76 -17.07
N GLU A 525 -6.45 -4.39 -17.22
CA GLU A 525 -6.31 -5.69 -17.87
C GLU A 525 -6.78 -6.83 -16.95
N ASP A 526 -6.82 -6.60 -15.64
CA ASP A 526 -7.10 -7.61 -14.62
C ASP A 526 -8.45 -7.42 -13.91
N PHE A 527 -9.14 -6.30 -14.14
CA PHE A 527 -10.47 -6.01 -13.61
C PHE A 527 -11.28 -5.15 -14.60
N GLU A 528 -12.20 -5.79 -15.32
CA GLU A 528 -12.89 -5.23 -16.50
C GLU A 528 -13.59 -3.88 -16.24
N ASP A 529 -14.30 -3.78 -15.11
CA ASP A 529 -15.03 -2.56 -14.73
C ASP A 529 -14.13 -1.43 -14.21
N GLY A 530 -12.85 -1.72 -13.94
CA GLY A 530 -11.91 -0.79 -13.36
C GLY A 530 -11.16 0.02 -14.42
N VAL A 531 -10.50 1.09 -13.98
CA VAL A 531 -9.62 1.92 -14.82
C VAL A 531 -8.29 2.21 -14.13
N LYS A 532 -7.25 2.47 -14.91
CA LYS A 532 -5.92 2.90 -14.40
C LYS A 532 -5.24 3.86 -15.37
N LEU A 533 -4.09 4.38 -14.96
CA LEU A 533 -3.30 5.32 -15.74
C LEU A 533 -2.42 4.62 -16.78
N PHE A 534 -2.34 5.29 -17.93
CA PHE A 534 -1.49 4.99 -19.07
C PHE A 534 -0.80 6.26 -19.53
N ASP A 535 0.37 6.12 -20.13
CA ASP A 535 1.11 7.21 -20.75
C ASP A 535 0.69 7.51 -22.20
#